data_AF-A0A7C9DQA6-F1
#
_entry.id   AF-A0A7C9DQA6-F1
#
_cell.length_a   1.000
_cell.length_b   1.000
_cell.length_c   1.000
_cell.angle_alpha   90.00
_cell.angle_beta   90.00
_cell.angle_gamma   90.00
#
_symmetry.space_group_name_H-M   'P 1'
#
loop_
_entity.id
_entity.type
_entity.pdbx_description
1 polymer ?
#
loop_
_entity_poly.entity_id
_entity_poly.type
_entity_poly.pdbx_seq_one_letter_code
_entity_poly.pdbx_strand_id
1 'polypeptide(L)'
;VKKHWSRHIPKGASLEAAWNAKFAEYEKKYPAEAAELKSIITGELPAGWEKALPTYTPESPADATRNLSQQCLNALVKVLPGLLGGSADLASSNMTLLKMYGDFQKDTPEERNLRFGVREHGMGAICNGIALHSPGFIPYCATFFVFTDYMRAAMRISALSQAGVIYVMTHDSIGLGEDGPTHQ
;
A
#
# COMPACT_ATOMS: atom_id res chain seq x y z
N VAL A 1 18.47 30.85 -19.29
CA VAL A 1 17.73 29.81 -18.53
C VAL A 1 17.54 28.51 -19.33
N LYS A 2 16.75 28.47 -20.42
CA LYS A 2 16.50 27.23 -21.22
C LYS A 2 17.78 26.47 -21.65
N LYS A 3 18.78 27.16 -22.20
CA LYS A 3 20.08 26.55 -22.60
C LYS A 3 20.83 25.91 -21.42
N HIS A 4 20.75 26.52 -20.23
CA HIS A 4 21.41 26.01 -19.03
C HIS A 4 20.75 24.71 -18.53
N TRP A 5 19.42 24.64 -18.53
CA TRP A 5 18.69 23.45 -18.07
C TRP A 5 18.68 22.31 -19.09
N SER A 6 18.52 22.62 -20.39
CA SER A 6 18.47 21.61 -21.46
C SER A 6 19.76 20.80 -21.65
N ARG A 7 20.91 21.29 -21.15
CA ARG A 7 22.18 20.53 -21.21
C ARG A 7 22.14 19.21 -20.44
N HIS A 8 21.19 19.04 -19.52
CA HIS A 8 21.01 17.80 -18.76
C HIS A 8 20.19 16.75 -19.50
N ILE A 9 19.44 17.14 -20.54
CA ILE A 9 18.59 16.23 -21.32
C ILE A 9 19.40 15.07 -21.93
N PRO A 10 20.55 15.31 -22.61
CA PRO A 10 21.33 14.21 -23.17
C PRO A 10 21.86 13.25 -22.09
N LYS A 11 22.21 13.78 -20.90
CA LYS A 11 22.65 12.96 -19.77
C LYS A 11 21.51 12.08 -19.24
N GLY A 12 20.31 12.64 -19.06
CA GLY A 12 19.13 11.88 -18.65
C GLY A 12 18.77 10.79 -19.65
N ALA A 13 18.71 11.13 -20.94
CA ALA A 13 18.43 10.17 -22.01
C ALA A 13 19.47 9.04 -22.08
N SER A 14 20.76 9.35 -21.88
CA SER A 14 21.80 8.32 -21.85
C SER A 14 21.68 7.39 -20.65
N LEU A 15 21.30 7.91 -19.48
CA LEU A 15 21.08 7.09 -18.27
C LEU A 15 19.85 6.19 -18.42
N GLU A 16 18.77 6.72 -18.97
CA GLU A 16 17.55 5.96 -19.26
C GLU A 16 17.79 4.87 -20.32
N ALA A 17 18.52 5.19 -21.39
CA ALA A 17 18.90 4.20 -22.41
C ALA A 17 19.75 3.06 -21.82
N ALA A 18 20.70 3.39 -20.94
CA ALA A 18 21.50 2.39 -20.24
C ALA A 18 20.65 1.54 -19.28
N TRP A 19 19.69 2.13 -18.58
CA TRP A 19 18.74 1.40 -17.73
C TRP A 19 17.85 0.46 -18.55
N ASN A 20 17.29 0.93 -19.67
CA ASN A 20 16.46 0.13 -20.57
C ASN A 20 17.23 -1.06 -21.17
N ALA A 21 18.49 -0.85 -21.57
CA ALA A 21 19.35 -1.94 -22.05
C ALA A 21 19.59 -2.99 -20.96
N LYS A 22 19.91 -2.55 -19.74
CA LYS A 22 20.09 -3.45 -18.59
C LYS A 22 18.79 -4.18 -18.22
N PHE A 23 17.65 -3.51 -18.33
CA PHE A 23 16.35 -4.12 -18.07
C PHE A 23 15.99 -5.19 -19.12
N ALA A 24 16.34 -4.97 -20.39
CA ALA A 24 16.17 -5.99 -21.43
C ALA A 24 17.05 -7.23 -21.20
N GLU A 25 18.24 -7.07 -20.63
CA GLU A 25 19.08 -8.20 -20.18
C GLU A 25 18.47 -8.91 -18.96
N TYR A 26 17.96 -8.13 -18.00
CA TYR A 26 17.26 -8.66 -16.82
C TYR A 26 16.04 -9.49 -17.21
N GLU A 27 15.23 -9.02 -18.14
CA GLU A 27 14.04 -9.73 -18.63
C GLU A 27 14.38 -11.08 -19.27
N LYS A 28 15.49 -11.17 -20.01
CA LYS A 28 15.95 -12.45 -20.57
C LYS A 28 16.39 -13.44 -19.50
N LYS A 29 16.96 -12.94 -18.40
CA LYS A 29 17.53 -13.76 -17.33
C LYS A 29 16.52 -14.13 -16.24
N TYR A 30 15.54 -13.26 -15.98
CA TYR A 30 14.55 -13.33 -14.91
C TYR A 30 13.16 -12.98 -15.45
N PRO A 31 12.59 -13.82 -16.34
CA PRO A 31 11.37 -13.46 -17.07
C PRO A 31 10.16 -13.28 -16.15
N ALA A 32 10.05 -14.05 -15.06
CA ALA A 32 8.94 -13.95 -14.13
C ALA A 32 9.01 -12.66 -13.29
N GLU A 33 10.18 -12.36 -12.74
CA GLU A 33 10.43 -11.18 -11.92
C GLU A 33 10.37 -9.90 -12.76
N ALA A 34 10.81 -9.95 -14.01
CA ALA A 34 10.66 -8.85 -14.95
C ALA A 34 9.18 -8.59 -15.30
N ALA A 35 8.36 -9.63 -15.45
CA ALA A 35 6.92 -9.48 -15.65
C ALA A 35 6.24 -8.85 -14.42
N GLU A 36 6.60 -9.30 -13.21
CA GLU A 36 6.12 -8.70 -11.97
C GLU A 36 6.53 -7.22 -11.85
N LEU A 37 7.80 -6.90 -12.08
CA LEU A 37 8.27 -5.51 -12.06
C LEU A 37 7.56 -4.65 -13.11
N LYS A 38 7.32 -5.17 -14.32
CA LYS A 38 6.52 -4.47 -15.35
C LYS A 38 5.09 -4.21 -14.86
N SER A 39 4.44 -5.17 -14.20
CA SER A 39 3.09 -4.93 -13.65
C SER A 39 3.10 -3.82 -12.59
N ILE A 40 4.15 -3.74 -11.75
CA ILE A 40 4.28 -2.67 -10.75
C ILE A 40 4.53 -1.30 -11.41
N ILE A 41 5.36 -1.26 -12.46
CA ILE A 41 5.68 -0.03 -13.20
C ILE A 41 4.47 0.49 -13.99
N THR A 42 3.69 -0.41 -14.58
CA THR A 42 2.55 -0.04 -15.46
C THR A 42 1.26 0.14 -14.68
N GLY A 43 1.12 -0.49 -13.51
CA GLY A 43 -0.14 -0.52 -12.75
C GLY A 43 -1.14 -1.56 -13.27
N GLU A 44 -0.74 -2.43 -14.20
CA GLU A 44 -1.59 -3.53 -14.66
C GLU A 44 -1.77 -4.56 -13.54
N LEU A 45 -3.02 -4.72 -13.08
CA LEU A 45 -3.35 -5.75 -12.10
C LEU A 45 -3.33 -7.13 -12.74
N PRO A 46 -2.83 -8.18 -12.06
CA PRO A 46 -2.88 -9.55 -12.56
C PRO A 46 -4.31 -9.98 -12.91
N ALA A 47 -4.48 -10.62 -14.05
CA ALA A 47 -5.80 -11.05 -14.51
C ALA A 47 -6.47 -12.00 -13.51
N GLY A 48 -7.72 -11.71 -13.13
CA GLY A 48 -8.48 -12.54 -12.20
C GLY A 48 -8.07 -12.39 -10.73
N TRP A 49 -7.31 -11.35 -10.36
CA TRP A 49 -6.92 -11.08 -8.97
C TRP A 49 -8.12 -11.04 -8.02
N GLU A 50 -9.27 -10.57 -8.50
CA GLU A 50 -10.51 -10.41 -7.73
C GLU A 50 -11.06 -11.76 -7.26
N LYS A 51 -10.75 -12.86 -7.97
CA LYS A 51 -11.15 -14.22 -7.59
C LYS A 51 -10.46 -14.70 -6.31
N ALA A 52 -9.40 -14.03 -5.87
CA ALA A 52 -8.79 -14.31 -4.58
C ALA A 52 -9.65 -13.85 -3.41
N LEU A 53 -10.57 -12.89 -3.60
CA LEU A 53 -11.38 -12.34 -2.51
C LEU A 53 -12.27 -13.42 -1.88
N PRO A 54 -12.40 -13.43 -0.54
CA PRO A 54 -13.33 -14.32 0.13
C PRO A 54 -14.77 -13.97 -0.22
N THR A 55 -15.62 -15.00 -0.31
CA THR A 55 -17.07 -14.87 -0.48
C THR A 55 -17.79 -15.25 0.80
N TYR A 56 -18.87 -14.55 1.11
CA TYR A 56 -19.70 -14.80 2.29
C TYR A 56 -21.14 -15.04 1.88
N THR A 57 -21.82 -15.93 2.60
CA THR A 57 -23.25 -16.24 2.43
C THR A 57 -24.01 -15.91 3.71
N PRO A 58 -25.35 -15.85 3.69
CA PRO A 58 -26.15 -15.64 4.91
C PRO A 58 -25.91 -16.67 6.03
N GLU A 59 -25.41 -17.86 5.69
CA GLU A 59 -25.07 -18.94 6.63
C GLU A 59 -23.66 -18.81 7.21
N SER A 60 -22.85 -17.87 6.69
CA SER A 60 -21.50 -17.62 7.22
C SER A 60 -21.59 -17.10 8.66
N PRO A 61 -20.71 -17.57 9.58
CA PRO A 61 -20.70 -17.06 10.95
C PRO A 61 -20.51 -15.54 11.00
N ALA A 62 -21.18 -14.88 11.96
CA ALA A 62 -21.00 -13.46 12.19
C ALA A 62 -19.53 -13.16 12.58
N ASP A 63 -18.97 -12.11 11.99
CA ASP A 63 -17.63 -11.65 12.28
C ASP A 63 -17.55 -10.12 12.14
N ALA A 64 -16.58 -9.50 12.82
CA ALA A 64 -16.35 -8.07 12.75
C ALA A 64 -15.78 -7.69 11.37
N THR A 65 -16.21 -6.58 10.78
CA THR A 65 -15.73 -6.12 9.46
C THR A 65 -14.21 -5.90 9.42
N ARG A 66 -13.56 -5.58 10.55
CA ARG A 66 -12.09 -5.54 10.66
C ARG A 66 -11.44 -6.90 10.42
N ASN A 67 -12.06 -7.99 10.89
CA ASN A 67 -11.57 -9.34 10.68
C ASN A 67 -11.80 -9.76 9.22
N LEU A 68 -12.96 -9.42 8.65
CA LEU A 68 -13.23 -9.63 7.23
C LEU A 68 -12.25 -8.85 6.33
N SER A 69 -11.89 -7.62 6.72
CA SER A 69 -10.85 -6.82 6.06
C SER A 69 -9.49 -7.52 6.09
N GLN A 70 -9.10 -8.11 7.24
CA GLN A 70 -7.89 -8.93 7.32
C GLN A 70 -7.89 -10.11 6.35
N GLN A 71 -9.02 -10.80 6.24
CA GLN A 71 -9.19 -11.93 5.33
C GLN A 71 -8.98 -11.48 3.88
N CYS A 72 -9.58 -10.35 3.48
CA CYS A 72 -9.36 -9.75 2.17
C CYS A 72 -7.89 -9.38 1.94
N LEU A 73 -7.24 -8.66 2.87
CA LEU A 73 -5.83 -8.28 2.75
C LEU A 73 -4.92 -9.51 2.55
N ASN A 74 -5.12 -10.55 3.35
CA ASN A 74 -4.30 -11.77 3.30
C ASN A 74 -4.61 -12.66 2.08
N ALA A 75 -5.80 -12.55 1.50
CA ALA A 75 -6.13 -13.19 0.23
C ALA A 75 -5.50 -12.45 -0.94
N LEU A 76 -5.60 -11.12 -0.96
CA LEU A 76 -5.11 -10.26 -2.03
C LEU A 76 -3.59 -10.21 -2.12
N VAL A 77 -2.88 -10.21 -0.98
CA VAL A 77 -1.40 -10.09 -0.98
C VAL A 77 -0.69 -11.30 -1.61
N LYS A 78 -1.42 -12.40 -1.84
CA LYS A 78 -0.95 -13.58 -2.58
C LYS A 78 -0.88 -13.34 -4.09
N VAL A 79 -1.71 -12.45 -4.61
CA VAL A 79 -1.92 -12.26 -6.05
C VAL A 79 -1.63 -10.83 -6.50
N LEU A 80 -1.53 -9.87 -5.59
CA LEU A 80 -1.19 -8.48 -5.87
C LEU A 80 0.26 -8.18 -5.43
N PRO A 81 1.23 -8.19 -6.36
CA PRO A 81 2.64 -8.00 -6.01
C PRO A 81 2.94 -6.62 -5.43
N GLY A 82 2.17 -5.60 -5.82
CA GLY A 82 2.31 -4.25 -5.30
C GLY A 82 1.52 -3.94 -4.03
N LEU A 83 0.79 -4.91 -3.43
CA LEU A 83 0.08 -4.69 -2.17
C LEU A 83 1.05 -4.73 -0.99
N LEU A 84 1.14 -3.61 -0.27
CA LEU A 84 1.91 -3.45 0.97
C LEU A 84 1.22 -2.43 1.87
N GLY A 85 1.58 -2.40 3.14
CA GLY A 85 1.00 -1.40 4.04
C GLY A 85 1.18 -1.75 5.50
N GLY A 86 0.46 -1.05 6.35
CA GLY A 86 0.57 -1.29 7.78
C GLY A 86 -0.35 -0.41 8.61
N SER A 87 0.03 -0.22 9.87
CA SER A 87 -0.78 0.48 10.85
C SER A 87 0.05 1.44 11.69
N ALA A 88 -0.60 2.49 12.18
CA ALA A 88 -0.07 3.39 13.19
C ALA A 88 -0.07 2.74 14.58
N ASP A 89 0.79 1.73 14.78
CA ASP A 89 0.94 0.95 16.02
C ASP A 89 -0.28 0.12 16.47
N LEU A 90 -1.29 0.00 15.61
CA LEU A 90 -2.56 -0.67 15.91
C LEU A 90 -2.78 -1.92 15.05
N ALA A 91 -1.73 -2.55 14.52
CA ALA A 91 -1.87 -3.62 13.52
C ALA A 91 -2.69 -4.83 14.01
N SER A 92 -2.55 -5.20 15.30
CA SER A 92 -3.35 -6.24 15.94
C SER A 92 -4.79 -5.83 16.19
N SER A 93 -5.05 -4.54 16.46
CA SER A 93 -6.41 -4.02 16.70
C SER A 93 -7.16 -3.74 15.40
N ASN A 94 -6.47 -3.22 14.38
CA ASN A 94 -7.01 -2.97 13.04
C ASN A 94 -7.11 -4.25 12.21
N MET A 95 -6.41 -5.32 12.64
CA MET A 95 -6.32 -6.60 11.94
C MET A 95 -5.63 -6.50 10.58
N THR A 96 -4.53 -5.76 10.49
CA THR A 96 -3.91 -5.39 9.21
C THR A 96 -2.57 -6.04 8.92
N LEU A 97 -2.19 -7.08 9.65
CA LEU A 97 -0.97 -7.84 9.33
C LEU A 97 -1.15 -8.73 8.10
N LEU A 98 -0.21 -8.61 7.16
CA LEU A 98 -0.02 -9.51 6.03
C LEU A 98 0.76 -10.73 6.52
N LYS A 99 0.07 -11.82 6.83
CA LYS A 99 0.62 -13.00 7.52
C LYS A 99 1.72 -13.74 6.76
N MET A 100 1.79 -13.57 5.43
CA MET A 100 2.83 -14.19 4.59
C MET A 100 4.12 -13.37 4.53
N TYR A 101 4.10 -12.14 5.05
CA TYR A 101 5.24 -11.24 5.02
C TYR A 101 5.61 -10.85 6.46
N GLY A 102 6.90 -10.61 6.68
CA GLY A 102 7.45 -9.98 7.87
C GLY A 102 7.33 -8.45 7.83
N ASP A 103 8.17 -7.79 8.62
CA ASP A 103 8.19 -6.34 8.76
C ASP A 103 9.21 -5.70 7.81
N PHE A 104 8.77 -4.66 7.09
CA PHE A 104 9.67 -3.81 6.32
C PHE A 104 10.61 -3.07 7.27
N GLN A 105 11.90 -3.46 7.28
CA GLN A 105 12.93 -2.88 8.15
C GLN A 105 14.23 -2.72 7.38
N LYS A 106 15.21 -2.06 8.02
CA LYS A 106 16.56 -1.84 7.46
C LYS A 106 17.18 -3.13 6.91
N ASP A 107 17.05 -4.22 7.65
CA ASP A 107 17.70 -5.50 7.32
C ASP A 107 16.76 -6.47 6.59
N THR A 108 15.49 -6.10 6.39
CA THR A 108 14.44 -6.86 5.69
C THR A 108 13.61 -5.94 4.76
N PRO A 109 14.24 -5.23 3.81
CA PRO A 109 13.56 -4.26 2.94
C PRO A 109 12.59 -4.90 1.93
N GLU A 110 12.63 -6.21 1.74
CA GLU A 110 11.73 -6.99 0.87
C GLU A 110 10.36 -7.24 1.49
N GLU A 111 10.23 -7.04 2.80
CA GLU A 111 9.00 -7.32 3.55
C GLU A 111 7.94 -6.23 3.39
N ARG A 112 6.68 -6.57 3.70
CA ARG A 112 5.52 -5.75 3.29
C ARG A 112 4.68 -5.17 4.43
N ASN A 113 4.96 -5.52 5.69
CA ASN A 113 4.30 -4.90 6.83
C ASN A 113 5.08 -3.65 7.30
N LEU A 114 4.50 -2.48 7.11
CA LEU A 114 5.09 -1.21 7.52
C LEU A 114 4.71 -0.88 8.97
N ARG A 115 5.71 -0.75 9.83
CA ARG A 115 5.53 -0.34 11.24
C ARG A 115 5.64 1.18 11.36
N PHE A 116 4.55 1.89 11.14
CA PHE A 116 4.55 3.35 11.14
C PHE A 116 4.75 3.95 12.55
N GLY A 117 4.41 3.21 13.61
CA GLY A 117 4.28 3.74 14.98
C GLY A 117 3.08 4.69 15.10
N VAL A 118 2.88 5.31 16.27
CA VAL A 118 1.77 6.28 16.50
C VAL A 118 2.03 7.59 15.74
N ARG A 119 1.84 7.58 14.41
CA ARG A 119 2.27 8.61 13.46
C ARG A 119 1.32 8.73 12.28
N GLU A 120 0.02 8.89 12.52
CA GLU A 120 -1.04 8.87 11.50
C GLU A 120 -0.78 9.85 10.36
N HIS A 121 -0.43 11.11 10.69
CA HIS A 121 -0.16 12.13 9.66
C HIS A 121 0.99 11.70 8.74
N GLY A 122 2.10 11.27 9.35
CA GLY A 122 3.28 10.80 8.62
C GLY A 122 2.97 9.55 7.79
N MET A 123 2.25 8.60 8.36
CA MET A 123 1.77 7.39 7.68
C MET A 123 0.95 7.72 6.44
N GLY A 124 -0.05 8.60 6.56
CA GLY A 124 -0.87 9.03 5.41
C GLY A 124 -0.03 9.71 4.32
N ALA A 125 0.90 10.58 4.69
CA ALA A 125 1.79 11.26 3.74
C ALA A 125 2.78 10.29 3.06
N ILE A 126 3.33 9.33 3.80
CA ILE A 126 4.21 8.28 3.28
C ILE A 126 3.46 7.42 2.26
N CYS A 127 2.24 6.98 2.58
CA CYS A 127 1.43 6.18 1.65
C CYS A 127 1.08 6.95 0.37
N ASN A 128 0.83 8.27 0.44
CA ASN A 128 0.70 9.09 -0.78
C ASN A 128 1.97 9.03 -1.63
N GLY A 129 3.15 9.15 -1.01
CA GLY A 129 4.44 9.03 -1.69
C GLY A 129 4.64 7.66 -2.34
N ILE A 130 4.26 6.57 -1.67
CA ILE A 130 4.34 5.20 -2.21
C ILE A 130 3.42 5.05 -3.43
N ALA A 131 2.15 5.48 -3.33
CA ALA A 131 1.19 5.40 -4.43
C ALA A 131 1.62 6.21 -5.65
N LEU A 132 2.23 7.38 -5.44
CA LEU A 132 2.71 8.26 -6.52
C LEU A 132 4.06 7.84 -7.09
N HIS A 133 4.79 6.93 -6.43
CA HIS A 133 6.09 6.48 -6.90
C HIS A 133 5.96 5.55 -8.12
N SER A 134 4.99 4.63 -8.10
CA SER A 134 4.70 3.71 -9.21
C SER A 134 3.21 3.33 -9.18
N PRO A 135 2.50 3.32 -10.31
CA PRO A 135 1.05 3.10 -10.36
C PRO A 135 0.61 1.72 -9.88
N GLY A 136 1.49 0.72 -9.92
CA GLY A 136 1.19 -0.63 -9.42
C GLY A 136 1.46 -0.83 -7.93
N PHE A 137 1.99 0.15 -7.20
CA PHE A 137 1.99 0.08 -5.74
C PHE A 137 0.60 0.39 -5.19
N ILE A 138 0.12 -0.48 -4.30
CA ILE A 138 -1.19 -0.42 -3.69
C ILE A 138 -0.98 -0.28 -2.17
N PRO A 139 -0.57 0.90 -1.67
CA PRO A 139 -0.35 1.09 -0.25
C PRO A 139 -1.67 1.15 0.50
N TYR A 140 -1.75 0.43 1.63
CA TYR A 140 -2.75 0.70 2.65
C TYR A 140 -2.13 1.24 3.93
N CYS A 141 -2.92 2.02 4.67
CA CYS A 141 -2.59 2.45 6.01
C CYS A 141 -3.80 2.32 6.94
N ALA A 142 -3.53 2.15 8.24
CA ALA A 142 -4.57 1.79 9.19
C ALA A 142 -4.41 2.48 10.54
N THR A 143 -5.55 2.87 11.12
CA THR A 143 -5.67 3.35 12.49
C THR A 143 -7.14 3.19 12.93
N PHE A 144 -7.51 3.72 14.10
CA PHE A 144 -8.91 3.86 14.48
C PHE A 144 -9.56 5.03 13.73
N PHE A 145 -10.85 4.91 13.44
CA PHE A 145 -11.55 5.89 12.63
C PHE A 145 -11.52 7.30 13.25
N VAL A 146 -11.66 7.39 14.57
CA VAL A 146 -11.55 8.64 15.34
C VAL A 146 -10.20 9.35 15.14
N PHE A 147 -9.09 8.61 14.93
CA PHE A 147 -7.76 9.18 14.75
C PHE A 147 -7.47 9.59 13.30
N THR A 148 -8.40 9.38 12.37
CA THR A 148 -8.27 9.91 11.00
C THR A 148 -8.10 11.43 10.99
N ASP A 149 -8.61 12.12 12.00
CA ASP A 149 -8.43 13.57 12.18
C ASP A 149 -6.96 13.99 12.26
N TYR A 150 -6.08 13.14 12.81
CA TYR A 150 -4.63 13.40 12.84
C TYR A 150 -4.00 13.38 11.44
N MET A 151 -4.60 12.69 10.47
CA MET A 151 -4.09 12.57 9.10
C MET A 151 -5.03 13.16 8.03
N ARG A 152 -6.07 13.90 8.44
CA ARG A 152 -7.06 14.51 7.53
C ARG A 152 -6.40 15.35 6.44
N ALA A 153 -5.32 16.07 6.76
CA ALA A 153 -4.55 16.84 5.78
C ALA A 153 -3.89 15.94 4.72
N ALA A 154 -3.28 14.82 5.13
CA ALA A 154 -2.68 13.86 4.21
C ALA A 154 -3.75 13.18 3.33
N MET A 155 -4.91 12.82 3.88
CA MET A 155 -6.05 12.30 3.12
C MET A 155 -6.57 13.30 2.09
N ARG A 156 -6.62 14.59 2.45
CA ARG A 156 -6.99 15.66 1.50
C ARG A 156 -6.01 15.74 0.33
N ILE A 157 -4.70 15.64 0.60
CA ILE A 157 -3.68 15.62 -0.45
C ILE A 157 -3.77 14.35 -1.30
N SER A 158 -4.10 13.21 -0.69
CA SER A 158 -4.35 11.96 -1.40
C SER A 158 -5.43 12.13 -2.47
N ALA A 159 -6.60 12.64 -2.07
CA ALA A 159 -7.70 12.92 -2.98
C ALA A 159 -7.34 13.93 -4.08
N LEU A 160 -6.69 15.04 -3.72
CA LEU A 160 -6.31 16.08 -4.67
C LEU A 160 -5.27 15.60 -5.70
N SER A 161 -4.36 14.74 -5.25
CA SER A 161 -3.29 14.18 -6.10
C SER A 161 -3.73 12.91 -6.83
N GLN A 162 -4.98 12.47 -6.63
CA GLN A 162 -5.50 11.19 -7.13
C GLN A 162 -4.62 10.00 -6.71
N ALA A 163 -4.04 10.07 -5.51
CA ALA A 163 -3.26 8.97 -4.95
C ALA A 163 -4.21 7.85 -4.51
N GLY A 164 -4.05 6.66 -5.08
CA GLY A 164 -4.90 5.49 -4.82
C GLY A 164 -4.64 4.80 -3.47
N VAL A 165 -4.45 5.57 -2.39
CA VAL A 165 -4.16 5.03 -1.06
C VAL A 165 -5.40 4.39 -0.44
N ILE A 166 -5.24 3.20 0.13
CA ILE A 166 -6.31 2.49 0.84
C ILE A 166 -6.25 2.81 2.33
N TYR A 167 -7.35 3.30 2.89
CA TYR A 167 -7.47 3.67 4.30
C TYR A 167 -8.30 2.61 5.06
N VAL A 168 -7.64 1.78 5.88
CA VAL A 168 -8.31 0.79 6.75
C VAL A 168 -8.60 1.40 8.11
N MET A 169 -9.81 1.93 8.28
CA MET A 169 -10.22 2.66 9.49
C MET A 169 -11.21 1.83 10.30
N THR A 170 -10.74 1.29 11.41
CA THR A 170 -11.53 0.37 12.27
C THR A 170 -12.06 1.10 13.50
N HIS A 171 -12.87 0.42 14.34
CA HIS A 171 -13.47 1.03 15.54
C HIS A 171 -14.22 2.31 15.16
N ASP A 172 -15.25 2.13 14.34
CA ASP A 172 -15.90 3.20 13.56
C ASP A 172 -16.99 3.96 14.32
N SER A 173 -17.30 3.55 15.55
CA SER A 173 -18.48 4.03 16.26
C SER A 173 -18.41 3.75 17.77
N ILE A 174 -19.49 4.17 18.45
CA ILE A 174 -19.78 3.83 19.86
C ILE A 174 -19.76 2.32 20.15
N GLY A 175 -19.85 1.46 19.12
CA GLY A 175 -19.75 0.01 19.26
C GLY A 175 -18.39 -0.49 19.77
N LEU A 176 -17.37 0.37 19.82
CA LEU A 176 -16.10 0.03 20.47
C LEU A 176 -16.24 -0.16 21.99
N GLY A 177 -17.19 0.54 22.63
CA GLY A 177 -17.46 0.41 24.06
C GLY A 177 -16.51 1.22 24.96
N GLU A 178 -15.73 0.52 25.77
CA GLU A 178 -15.17 1.00 27.03
C GLU A 178 -14.08 2.06 26.91
N ASP A 179 -13.41 2.24 25.75
CA ASP A 179 -12.43 3.34 25.60
C ASP A 179 -13.10 4.73 25.62
N GLY A 180 -14.42 4.79 25.47
CA GLY A 180 -15.22 5.98 25.73
C GLY A 180 -15.10 7.08 24.66
N PRO A 181 -15.58 8.30 24.96
CA PRO A 181 -15.87 9.32 23.95
C PRO A 181 -14.63 9.92 23.26
N THR A 182 -13.42 9.66 23.75
CA THR A 182 -12.19 10.09 23.08
C THR A 182 -11.78 9.14 21.95
N HIS A 183 -12.36 7.94 21.90
CA HIS A 183 -12.08 6.91 20.91
C HIS A 183 -13.26 6.62 19.96
N GLN A 184 -14.41 7.27 20.19
CA GLN A 184 -15.67 7.06 19.47
C GLN A 184 -15.96 8.19 18.48
#